data_AF-A0A5E4HYN9-F1
#
_entry.id   AF-A0A5E4HYN9-F1
#
_cell.length_a   1.000
_cell.length_b   1.000
_cell.length_c   1.000
_cell.angle_alpha   90.00
_cell.angle_beta   90.00
_cell.angle_gamma   90.00
#
_symmetry.space_group_name_H-M   'P 1'
#
loop_
_entity.id
_entity.type
_entity.pdbx_description
1 polymer ?
#
loop_
_entity_poly.entity_id
_entity_poly.type
_entity_poly.pdbx_seq_one_letter_code
_entity_poly.pdbx_strand_id
1 'polypeptide(L)'
;MAGLALNLPTFKSWANSEIMQIIVTFLLMAAFLSAYGQTWTLMVQAVSGAYNLAHPGANQNLLYEPFSFDQTYISTTLIGCEKTVYRTLYTVNFYYRLVGRFNTEPLGADPIGGWSTGIYTSFFEYIAGHVNYLLLMNYVQVRFLSLIKYAMPLLLEAGLVLRVFPFTRGAGGLLIAVGLGFYCVYPVSLALLMTFLPAPSSSFCTDFSPPPLLDLSDGGVVQTSGDVQQVALNLQGNQNSVGSLRAQIESFLPVFYLQGMFLPLVAFTVTITFIRQTGSLFGADLAEIGRGLIKLL
;
A
#
# COMPACT_ATOMS: atom_id res chain seq x y z
N MET A 1 46.28 11.07 17.82
CA MET A 1 47.58 10.96 18.53
C MET A 1 48.59 12.07 18.20
N ALA A 2 48.42 12.86 17.13
CA ALA A 2 49.30 14.00 16.83
C ALA A 2 49.26 15.14 17.88
N GLY A 3 48.19 15.25 18.67
CA GLY A 3 48.03 16.30 19.68
C GLY A 3 48.93 16.20 20.92
N LEU A 4 49.40 14.99 21.26
CA LEU A 4 50.28 14.80 22.42
C LEU A 4 51.66 15.42 22.18
N ALA A 5 52.05 15.61 20.92
CA ALA A 5 53.33 16.18 20.54
C ALA A 5 53.36 17.73 20.60
N LEU A 6 52.21 18.40 20.64
CA LEU A 6 52.15 19.87 20.54
C LEU A 6 51.79 20.59 21.85
N ASN A 7 51.35 19.88 22.89
CA ASN A 7 51.00 20.44 24.21
C ASN A 7 50.20 21.76 24.19
N LEU A 8 49.42 21.98 23.14
CA LEU A 8 48.57 23.17 23.01
C LEU A 8 47.30 22.93 23.84
N PRO A 9 46.98 23.80 24.81
CA PRO A 9 45.83 23.62 25.71
C PRO A 9 44.49 23.59 24.94
N THR A 10 44.42 24.27 23.79
CA THR A 10 43.26 24.28 22.89
C THR A 10 43.01 22.92 22.22
N PHE A 11 44.08 22.19 21.89
CA PHE A 11 43.93 20.86 21.29
C PHE A 11 43.44 19.84 22.32
N LYS A 12 43.88 19.97 23.58
CA LYS A 12 43.45 19.10 24.67
C LYS A 12 41.97 19.28 25.00
N SER A 13 41.47 20.52 25.04
CA SER A 13 40.04 20.77 25.28
C SER A 13 39.17 20.25 24.13
N TRP A 14 39.61 20.46 22.88
CA TRP A 14 38.93 19.91 21.71
C TRP A 14 38.88 18.38 21.72
N ALA A 15 40.01 17.71 21.97
CA ALA A 15 40.07 16.25 22.03
C ALA A 15 39.19 15.66 23.15
N ASN A 16 39.16 16.30 24.32
CA ASN A 16 38.29 15.87 25.42
C ASN A 16 36.80 16.01 25.04
N SER A 17 36.44 17.10 24.34
CA SER A 17 35.07 17.29 23.85
C SER A 17 34.66 16.21 22.85
N GLU A 18 35.55 15.85 21.91
CA GLU A 18 35.28 14.79 20.93
C GLU A 18 35.16 13.40 21.58
N ILE A 19 36.02 13.07 22.57
CA ILE A 19 35.92 11.78 23.28
C ILE A 19 34.59 11.69 24.05
N MET A 20 34.20 12.75 24.77
CA MET A 20 32.90 12.83 25.45
C MET A 20 31.75 12.59 24.47
N GLN A 21 31.83 13.19 23.29
CA GLN A 21 30.82 13.06 22.26
C GLN A 21 30.71 11.65 21.68
N ILE A 22 31.83 10.97 21.46
CA ILE A 22 31.86 9.58 21.01
C ILE A 22 31.20 8.67 22.06
N ILE A 23 31.54 8.85 23.34
CA ILE A 23 30.97 8.08 24.45
C ILE A 23 29.46 8.28 24.54
N VAL A 24 29.00 9.54 24.48
CA VAL A 24 27.56 9.85 24.51
C VAL A 24 26.84 9.25 23.31
N THR A 25 27.44 9.30 22.12
CA THR A 25 26.84 8.73 20.90
C THR A 25 26.76 7.21 20.99
N PHE A 26 27.78 6.56 21.53
CA PHE A 26 27.78 5.11 21.76
C PHE A 26 26.70 4.70 22.77
N LEU A 27 26.60 5.41 23.90
CA LEU A 27 25.60 5.13 24.94
C LEU A 27 24.18 5.34 24.39
N LEU A 28 23.97 6.42 23.65
CA LEU A 28 22.71 6.70 22.97
C LEU A 28 22.37 5.60 21.96
N MET A 29 23.35 5.12 21.19
CA MET A 29 23.14 4.03 20.23
C MET A 29 22.79 2.71 20.93
N ALA A 30 23.47 2.36 22.02
CA ALA A 30 23.15 1.17 22.81
C ALA A 30 21.74 1.24 23.42
N ALA A 31 21.35 2.41 23.93
CA ALA A 31 19.99 2.66 24.43
C ALA A 31 18.94 2.55 23.31
N PHE A 32 19.26 3.04 22.11
CA PHE A 32 18.36 2.93 20.96
C PHE A 32 18.18 1.50 20.47
N LEU A 33 19.26 0.73 20.36
CA LEU A 33 19.19 -0.68 19.94
C LEU A 33 18.39 -1.53 20.94
N SER A 34 18.54 -1.28 22.25
CA SER A 34 17.75 -1.97 23.27
C SER A 34 16.29 -1.56 23.25
N ALA A 35 16.00 -0.25 23.15
CA ALA A 35 14.64 0.25 23.01
C ALA A 35 13.97 -0.29 21.74
N TYR A 36 14.71 -0.37 20.63
CA TYR A 36 14.22 -0.90 19.36
C TYR A 36 13.81 -2.38 19.45
N GLY A 37 14.59 -3.21 20.15
CA GLY A 37 14.20 -4.61 20.38
C GLY A 37 12.88 -4.73 21.15
N GLN A 38 12.68 -3.88 22.15
CA GLN A 38 11.45 -3.86 22.95
C GLN A 38 10.26 -3.27 22.19
N THR A 39 10.46 -2.21 21.40
CA THR A 39 9.38 -1.66 20.58
C THR A 39 8.96 -2.67 19.51
N TRP A 40 9.89 -3.43 18.94
CA TRP A 40 9.55 -4.47 17.96
C TRP A 40 8.63 -5.55 18.53
N THR A 41 8.93 -6.08 19.72
CA THR A 41 8.09 -7.09 20.36
C THR A 41 6.70 -6.54 20.70
N LEU A 42 6.63 -5.30 21.20
CA LEU A 42 5.35 -4.61 21.44
C LEU A 42 4.56 -4.38 20.15
N MET A 43 5.22 -4.04 19.05
CA MET A 43 4.57 -3.85 17.75
C MET A 43 3.96 -5.16 17.22
N VAL A 44 4.70 -6.26 17.29
CA VAL A 44 4.18 -7.60 16.92
C VAL A 44 2.98 -7.98 17.79
N GLN A 45 3.06 -7.74 19.10
CA GLN A 45 1.95 -8.00 20.02
C GLN A 45 0.73 -7.13 19.70
N ALA A 46 0.92 -5.83 19.45
CA ALA A 46 -0.17 -4.91 19.12
C ALA A 46 -0.89 -5.30 17.82
N VAL A 47 -0.15 -5.62 16.76
CA VAL A 47 -0.71 -6.06 15.48
C VAL A 47 -1.44 -7.39 15.63
N SER A 48 -0.84 -8.36 16.32
CA SER A 48 -1.50 -9.66 16.56
C SER A 48 -2.77 -9.51 17.40
N GLY A 49 -2.77 -8.64 18.41
CA GLY A 49 -3.94 -8.34 19.23
C GLY A 49 -5.06 -7.68 18.42
N ALA A 50 -4.72 -6.69 17.60
CA ALA A 50 -5.67 -6.02 16.72
C ALA A 50 -6.28 -7.00 15.70
N TYR A 51 -5.47 -7.89 15.12
CA TYR A 51 -5.94 -8.91 14.20
C TYR A 51 -6.90 -9.91 14.86
N ASN A 52 -6.53 -10.42 16.04
CA ASN A 52 -7.36 -11.37 16.79
C ASN A 52 -8.70 -10.75 17.22
N LEU A 53 -8.71 -9.44 17.51
CA LEU A 53 -9.95 -8.70 17.80
C LEU A 53 -10.83 -8.57 16.56
N ALA A 54 -10.24 -8.31 15.40
CA ALA A 54 -10.94 -8.20 14.14
C ALA A 54 -11.48 -9.55 13.61
N HIS A 55 -10.83 -10.68 13.97
CA HIS A 55 -11.16 -12.02 13.47
C HIS A 55 -11.37 -13.02 14.63
N PRO A 56 -12.54 -12.98 15.31
CA PRO A 56 -12.86 -13.92 16.37
C PRO A 56 -12.93 -15.34 15.81
N GLY A 57 -11.91 -16.15 16.07
CA GLY A 57 -11.78 -17.52 15.56
C GLY A 57 -10.41 -17.82 14.92
N ALA A 58 -9.59 -16.80 14.64
CA ALA A 58 -8.21 -17.00 14.22
C ALA A 58 -7.36 -17.59 15.36
N ASN A 59 -6.30 -18.33 15.00
CA ASN A 59 -5.35 -18.89 15.97
C ASN A 59 -4.64 -17.79 16.76
N GLN A 60 -5.02 -17.61 18.03
CA GLN A 60 -4.51 -16.55 18.91
C GLN A 60 -3.01 -16.64 19.20
N ASN A 61 -2.38 -17.80 18.97
CA ASN A 61 -0.96 -18.03 19.23
C ASN A 61 -0.03 -17.65 18.07
N LEU A 62 -0.57 -17.20 16.93
CA LEU A 62 0.25 -16.79 15.79
C LEU A 62 0.74 -15.35 15.99
N LEU A 63 2.06 -15.20 16.04
CA LEU A 63 2.71 -13.89 16.04
C LEU A 63 2.88 -13.44 14.59
N TYR A 64 2.32 -12.27 14.27
CA TYR A 64 2.38 -11.69 12.93
C TYR A 64 3.44 -10.60 12.87
N GLU A 65 4.45 -10.78 12.03
CA GLU A 65 5.39 -9.72 11.67
C GLU A 65 4.65 -8.64 10.86
N PRO A 66 4.68 -7.35 11.24
CA PRO A 66 3.90 -6.30 10.57
C PRO A 66 4.12 -6.23 9.06
N PHE A 67 5.38 -6.29 8.59
CA PHE A 67 5.67 -6.28 7.15
C PHE A 67 5.07 -7.47 6.41
N SER A 68 5.23 -8.66 6.96
CA SER A 68 4.76 -9.89 6.33
C SER A 68 3.23 -9.96 6.36
N PHE A 69 2.62 -9.44 7.42
CA PHE A 69 1.17 -9.25 7.53
C PHE A 69 0.64 -8.32 6.44
N ASP A 70 1.16 -7.08 6.35
CA ASP A 70 0.71 -6.09 5.37
C ASP A 70 0.89 -6.59 3.94
N GLN A 71 2.04 -7.19 3.63
CA GLN A 71 2.30 -7.75 2.30
C GLN A 71 1.35 -8.88 1.96
N THR A 72 1.07 -9.78 2.90
CA THR A 72 0.14 -10.91 2.68
C THR A 72 -1.28 -10.42 2.54
N TYR A 73 -1.70 -9.46 3.37
CA TYR A 73 -3.04 -8.86 3.31
C TYR A 73 -3.27 -8.15 1.98
N ILE A 74 -2.34 -7.29 1.55
CA ILE A 74 -2.49 -6.58 0.28
C ILE A 74 -2.43 -7.55 -0.90
N SER A 75 -1.51 -8.50 -0.90
CA SER A 75 -1.33 -9.42 -2.04
C SER A 75 -2.43 -10.47 -2.17
N THR A 76 -2.89 -11.02 -1.05
CA THR A 76 -3.85 -12.14 -1.04
C THR A 76 -5.28 -11.62 -1.01
N THR A 77 -5.58 -10.69 -0.10
CA THR A 77 -6.95 -10.20 0.11
C THR A 77 -7.31 -9.13 -0.91
N LEU A 78 -6.55 -8.03 -0.97
CA LEU A 78 -6.89 -6.88 -1.82
C LEU A 78 -6.68 -7.20 -3.31
N ILE A 79 -5.45 -7.54 -3.70
CA ILE A 79 -5.12 -7.83 -5.11
C ILE A 79 -5.87 -9.08 -5.61
N GLY A 80 -6.07 -10.09 -4.76
CA GLY A 80 -6.85 -11.27 -5.10
C GLY A 80 -8.30 -10.91 -5.45
N CYS A 81 -8.94 -10.10 -4.59
CA CYS A 81 -10.30 -9.63 -4.82
C CYS A 81 -10.42 -8.76 -6.08
N GLU A 82 -9.53 -7.78 -6.25
CA GLU A 82 -9.52 -6.87 -7.40
C GLU A 82 -9.34 -7.63 -8.71
N LYS A 83 -8.50 -8.68 -8.74
CA LYS A 83 -8.35 -9.54 -9.91
C LYS A 83 -9.63 -10.28 -10.26
N THR A 84 -10.34 -10.81 -9.27
CA THR A 84 -11.62 -11.50 -9.49
C THR A 84 -12.66 -10.53 -10.04
N VAL A 85 -12.81 -9.35 -9.41
CA VAL A 85 -13.74 -8.30 -9.87
C VAL A 85 -13.39 -7.86 -11.29
N TYR A 86 -12.11 -7.61 -11.59
CA TYR A 86 -11.66 -7.23 -12.93
C TYR A 86 -11.96 -8.30 -13.98
N ARG A 87 -11.70 -9.58 -13.68
CA ARG A 87 -12.00 -10.70 -14.58
C ARG A 87 -13.50 -10.82 -14.85
N THR A 88 -14.32 -10.73 -13.82
CA THR A 88 -15.78 -10.79 -13.95
C THR A 88 -16.30 -9.62 -14.79
N LEU A 89 -15.83 -8.40 -14.50
CA LEU A 89 -16.16 -7.19 -15.28
C LEU A 89 -15.76 -7.30 -16.75
N TYR A 90 -14.53 -7.75 -17.02
CA TYR A 90 -14.02 -7.91 -18.38
C TYR A 90 -14.84 -8.95 -19.15
N THR A 91 -15.16 -10.08 -18.51
CA THR A 91 -15.97 -11.14 -19.11
C THR A 91 -17.38 -10.65 -19.44
N VAL A 92 -18.06 -10.00 -18.48
CA VAL A 92 -19.38 -9.42 -18.72
C VAL A 92 -19.33 -8.38 -19.84
N ASN A 93 -18.36 -7.47 -19.82
CA ASN A 93 -18.21 -6.44 -20.85
C ASN A 93 -17.96 -7.03 -22.24
N PHE A 94 -17.19 -8.13 -22.34
CA PHE A 94 -16.95 -8.83 -23.59
C PHE A 94 -18.27 -9.29 -24.24
N TYR A 95 -19.16 -9.92 -23.47
CA TYR A 95 -20.45 -10.37 -23.99
C TYR A 95 -21.37 -9.21 -24.37
N TYR A 96 -21.40 -8.14 -23.57
CA TYR A 96 -22.18 -6.93 -23.89
C TYR A 96 -21.69 -6.25 -25.18
N ARG A 97 -20.37 -6.16 -25.38
CA ARG A 97 -19.77 -5.64 -26.63
C ARG A 97 -20.07 -6.54 -27.82
N LEU A 98 -20.02 -7.86 -27.62
CA LEU A 98 -20.31 -8.84 -28.67
C LEU A 98 -21.75 -8.68 -29.15
N VAL A 99 -22.72 -8.69 -28.24
CA VAL A 99 -24.14 -8.48 -28.56
C VAL A 99 -24.40 -7.10 -29.16
N GLY A 100 -23.74 -6.06 -28.65
CA GLY A 100 -23.83 -4.71 -29.23
C GLY A 100 -23.39 -4.64 -30.69
N ARG A 101 -22.33 -5.38 -31.07
CA ARG A 101 -21.83 -5.41 -32.46
C ARG A 101 -22.71 -6.21 -33.41
N PHE A 102 -23.43 -7.23 -32.94
CA PHE A 102 -24.32 -8.01 -33.82
C PHE A 102 -25.65 -7.31 -34.11
N ASN A 103 -26.04 -6.35 -33.27
CA ASN A 103 -27.26 -5.55 -33.49
C ASN A 103 -27.04 -4.37 -34.44
N THR A 104 -25.83 -4.14 -34.97
CA THR A 104 -25.63 -3.11 -36.01
C THR A 104 -26.37 -3.53 -37.27
N GLU A 105 -27.48 -2.84 -37.54
CA GLU A 105 -28.41 -3.14 -38.62
C GLU A 105 -27.71 -3.11 -40.00
N PRO A 106 -28.13 -3.96 -40.96
CA PRO A 106 -27.52 -4.06 -42.29
C PRO A 106 -27.68 -2.80 -43.16
N LEU A 107 -28.30 -1.73 -42.67
CA LEU A 107 -28.55 -0.49 -43.40
C LEU A 107 -27.50 0.61 -43.16
N GLY A 108 -26.44 0.36 -42.38
CA GLY A 108 -25.29 1.27 -42.28
C GLY A 108 -25.56 2.63 -41.61
N ALA A 109 -26.79 2.85 -41.14
CA ALA A 109 -27.10 3.90 -40.19
C ALA A 109 -27.04 3.26 -38.81
N ASP A 110 -25.93 3.44 -38.08
CA ASP A 110 -25.93 3.16 -36.65
C ASP A 110 -27.04 4.03 -36.05
N PRO A 111 -28.14 3.46 -35.51
CA PRO A 111 -29.12 4.27 -34.84
C PRO A 111 -28.40 4.94 -33.68
N ILE A 112 -28.29 6.27 -33.76
CA ILE A 112 -27.80 7.16 -32.69
C ILE A 112 -28.63 6.97 -31.39
N GLY A 113 -29.73 6.22 -31.45
CA GLY A 113 -30.42 5.67 -30.28
C GLY A 113 -29.60 4.58 -29.62
N GLY A 114 -28.75 4.98 -28.66
CA GLY A 114 -27.99 4.09 -27.80
C GLY A 114 -28.85 2.94 -27.25
N TRP A 115 -28.59 1.75 -27.77
CA TRP A 115 -29.15 0.52 -27.23
C TRP A 115 -28.70 0.39 -25.77
N SER A 116 -29.53 -0.21 -24.92
CA SER A 116 -29.26 -0.34 -23.47
C SER A 116 -27.89 -0.95 -23.16
N THR A 117 -27.35 -1.77 -24.07
CA THR A 117 -26.02 -2.36 -23.99
C THR A 117 -24.89 -1.32 -23.93
N GLY A 118 -25.00 -0.20 -24.65
CA GLY A 118 -23.97 0.84 -24.70
C GLY A 118 -23.74 1.55 -23.35
N ILE A 119 -24.80 1.68 -22.55
CA ILE A 119 -24.72 2.26 -21.20
C ILE A 119 -23.92 1.32 -20.29
N TYR A 120 -24.20 0.01 -20.36
CA TYR A 120 -23.50 -0.99 -19.54
C TYR A 120 -22.05 -1.19 -19.97
N THR A 121 -21.74 -1.24 -21.28
CA THR A 121 -20.35 -1.37 -21.73
C THR A 121 -19.51 -0.19 -21.27
N SER A 122 -20.01 1.04 -21.43
CA SER A 122 -19.30 2.24 -21.01
C SER A 122 -19.05 2.25 -19.49
N PHE A 123 -20.05 1.84 -18.71
CA PHE A 123 -19.92 1.69 -17.25
C PHE A 123 -18.87 0.65 -16.87
N PHE A 124 -18.93 -0.56 -17.45
CA PHE A 124 -17.97 -1.61 -17.12
C PHE A 124 -16.53 -1.26 -17.54
N GLU A 125 -16.35 -0.56 -18.66
CA GLU A 125 -15.05 -0.06 -19.08
C GLU A 125 -14.49 0.97 -18.11
N TYR A 126 -15.33 1.91 -17.67
CA TYR A 126 -14.96 2.91 -16.67
C TYR A 126 -14.52 2.25 -15.35
N ILE A 127 -15.32 1.32 -14.83
CA ILE A 127 -14.98 0.60 -13.59
C ILE A 127 -13.72 -0.25 -13.78
N ALA A 128 -13.60 -0.99 -14.89
CA ALA A 128 -12.44 -1.81 -15.15
C ALA A 128 -11.15 -0.98 -15.23
N GLY A 129 -11.22 0.23 -15.80
CA GLY A 129 -10.11 1.18 -15.80
C GLY A 129 -9.69 1.58 -14.39
N HIS A 130 -10.65 1.88 -13.52
CA HIS A 130 -10.39 2.22 -12.12
C HIS A 130 -9.85 1.06 -11.30
N VAL A 131 -10.41 -0.14 -11.44
CA VAL A 131 -9.90 -1.34 -10.77
C VAL A 131 -8.48 -1.66 -11.23
N ASN A 132 -8.17 -1.49 -12.52
CA ASN A 132 -6.81 -1.69 -13.02
C ASN A 132 -5.81 -0.67 -12.43
N TYR A 133 -6.22 0.59 -12.28
CA TYR A 133 -5.40 1.60 -11.61
C TYR A 133 -5.16 1.26 -10.14
N LEU A 134 -6.20 0.85 -9.41
CA LEU A 134 -6.10 0.43 -8.00
C LEU A 134 -5.18 -0.78 -7.83
N LEU A 135 -5.31 -1.78 -8.72
CA LEU A 135 -4.45 -2.96 -8.74
C LEU A 135 -2.98 -2.57 -8.93
N LEU A 136 -2.68 -1.66 -9.86
CA LEU A 136 -1.33 -1.13 -10.04
C LEU A 136 -0.82 -0.45 -8.76
N MET A 137 -1.63 0.39 -8.13
CA MET A 137 -1.27 1.10 -6.89
C MET A 137 -0.98 0.12 -5.74
N ASN A 138 -1.79 -0.92 -5.56
CA ASN A 138 -1.56 -1.97 -4.57
C ASN A 138 -0.26 -2.74 -4.85
N TYR A 139 0.04 -3.04 -6.13
CA TYR A 139 1.32 -3.64 -6.51
C TYR A 139 2.52 -2.75 -6.18
N VAL A 140 2.42 -1.44 -6.46
CA VAL A 140 3.44 -0.46 -6.09
C VAL A 140 3.61 -0.42 -4.57
N GLN A 141 2.53 -0.48 -3.80
CA GLN A 141 2.58 -0.48 -2.35
C GLN A 141 3.28 -1.73 -1.78
N VAL A 142 3.00 -2.92 -2.30
CA VAL A 142 3.71 -4.16 -1.89
C VAL A 142 5.21 -4.06 -2.18
N ARG A 143 5.59 -3.50 -3.34
CA ARG A 143 6.99 -3.26 -3.69
C ARG A 143 7.63 -2.18 -2.82
N PHE A 144 6.88 -1.15 -2.46
CA PHE A 144 7.33 -0.09 -1.55
C PHE A 144 7.58 -0.63 -0.14
N LEU A 145 6.69 -1.48 0.39
CA LEU A 145 6.91 -2.19 1.66
C LEU A 145 8.16 -3.09 1.63
N SER A 146 8.37 -3.79 0.51
CA SER A 146 9.58 -4.59 0.31
C SER A 146 10.83 -3.71 0.29
N LEU A 147 10.79 -2.56 -0.39
CA LEU A 147 11.87 -1.60 -0.43
C LEU A 147 12.19 -1.05 0.97
N ILE A 148 11.17 -0.69 1.75
CA ILE A 148 11.34 -0.24 3.14
C ILE A 148 12.06 -1.31 3.98
N LYS A 149 11.62 -2.57 3.89
CA LYS A 149 12.18 -3.68 4.66
C LYS A 149 13.70 -3.83 4.48
N TYR A 150 14.19 -3.66 3.24
CA TYR A 150 15.62 -3.84 2.93
C TYR A 150 16.43 -2.53 2.97
N ALA A 151 15.85 -1.39 2.58
CA ALA A 151 16.58 -0.13 2.47
C ALA A 151 16.68 0.65 3.78
N MET A 152 15.67 0.57 4.66
CA MET A 152 15.66 1.37 5.89
C MET A 152 16.70 0.96 6.93
N PRO A 153 17.01 -0.34 7.13
CA PRO A 153 18.13 -0.74 7.98
C PRO A 153 19.47 -0.15 7.52
N LEU A 154 19.70 -0.12 6.20
CA LEU A 154 20.91 0.48 5.62
C LEU A 154 20.97 2.00 5.84
N LEU A 155 19.83 2.69 5.76
CA LEU A 155 19.72 4.11 6.11
C LEU A 155 20.03 4.39 7.59
N LEU A 156 19.64 3.49 8.50
CA LEU A 156 19.96 3.60 9.92
C LEU A 156 21.47 3.51 10.15
N GLU A 157 22.13 2.51 9.57
CA GLU A 157 23.59 2.34 9.67
C GLU A 157 24.34 3.53 9.06
N ALA A 158 23.91 3.99 7.87
CA ALA A 158 24.48 5.18 7.24
C ALA A 158 24.32 6.43 8.11
N GLY A 159 23.15 6.63 8.72
CA GLY A 159 22.89 7.75 9.63
C GLY A 159 23.80 7.75 10.86
N LEU A 160 24.10 6.56 11.39
CA LEU A 160 25.03 6.40 12.51
C LEU A 160 26.47 6.73 12.14
N VAL A 161 26.93 6.29 10.96
CA VAL A 161 28.26 6.66 10.43
C VAL A 161 28.35 8.18 10.23
N LEU A 162 27.32 8.82 9.69
CA LEU A 162 27.31 10.27 9.47
C LEU A 162 27.33 11.09 10.77
N ARG A 163 26.94 10.53 11.91
CA ARG A 163 27.06 11.23 13.21
C ARG A 163 28.49 11.35 13.72
N VAL A 164 29.40 10.50 13.23
CA VAL A 164 30.83 10.54 13.59
C VAL A 164 31.48 11.82 13.06
N PHE A 165 31.02 12.33 11.92
CA PHE A 165 31.56 13.57 11.35
C PHE A 165 30.79 14.79 11.88
N PRO A 166 31.48 15.82 12.38
CA PRO A 166 30.84 17.00 12.95
C PRO A 166 30.00 17.77 11.93
N PHE A 167 30.43 17.81 10.66
CA PHE A 167 29.73 18.53 9.60
C PHE A 167 28.44 17.84 9.11
N THR A 168 28.34 16.50 9.21
CA THR A 168 27.18 15.74 8.73
C THR A 168 26.28 15.23 9.86
N ARG A 169 26.53 15.68 11.10
CA ARG A 169 25.81 15.16 12.27
C ARG A 169 24.31 15.38 12.21
N GLY A 170 23.86 16.55 11.75
CA GLY A 170 22.44 16.85 11.55
C GLY A 170 21.80 15.95 10.49
N ALA A 171 22.50 15.72 9.37
CA ALA A 171 22.05 14.80 8.32
C ALA A 171 21.97 13.36 8.85
N GLY A 172 22.94 12.91 9.65
CA GLY A 172 22.92 11.60 10.29
C GLY A 172 21.70 11.41 11.22
N GLY A 173 21.35 12.43 12.02
CA GLY A 173 20.14 12.43 12.83
C GLY A 173 18.85 12.31 11.99
N LEU A 174 18.79 12.99 10.85
CA LEU A 174 17.66 12.91 9.92
C LEU A 174 17.54 11.50 9.32
N LEU A 175 18.64 10.92 8.85
CA LEU A 175 18.65 9.56 8.28
C LEU A 175 18.20 8.52 9.30
N ILE A 176 18.62 8.66 10.57
CA ILE A 176 18.17 7.78 11.64
C ILE A 176 16.66 7.92 11.86
N ALA A 177 16.14 9.15 11.92
CA ALA A 177 14.71 9.40 12.09
C ALA A 177 13.88 8.83 10.93
N VAL A 178 14.33 9.02 9.68
CA VAL A 178 13.70 8.47 8.47
C VAL A 178 13.70 6.95 8.50
N GLY A 179 14.86 6.35 8.79
CA GLY A 179 14.99 4.89 8.89
C GLY A 179 14.05 4.31 9.95
N LEU A 180 14.00 4.89 11.15
CA LEU A 180 13.11 4.43 12.22
C LEU A 180 11.64 4.64 11.88
N GLY A 181 11.29 5.79 11.29
CA GLY A 181 9.91 6.10 10.91
C GLY A 181 9.36 5.09 9.90
N PHE A 182 10.06 4.90 8.78
CA PHE A 182 9.59 3.97 7.76
C PHE A 182 9.73 2.50 8.19
N TYR A 183 10.75 2.14 8.97
CA TYR A 183 10.92 0.76 9.39
C TYR A 183 9.92 0.34 10.48
N CYS A 184 9.66 1.19 11.48
CA CYS A 184 8.80 0.84 12.61
C CYS A 184 7.38 1.39 12.46
N VAL A 185 7.24 2.70 12.21
CA VAL A 185 5.95 3.40 12.34
C VAL A 185 5.06 3.15 11.13
N TYR A 186 5.63 3.15 9.92
CA TYR A 186 4.86 2.95 8.69
C TYR A 186 4.11 1.61 8.63
N PRO A 187 4.77 0.43 8.72
CA PRO A 187 4.06 -0.85 8.64
C PRO A 187 3.08 -1.04 9.79
N VAL A 188 3.39 -0.57 11.00
CA VAL A 188 2.48 -0.72 12.13
C VAL A 188 1.24 0.16 11.99
N SER A 189 1.40 1.42 11.58
CA SER A 189 0.26 2.29 11.32
C SER A 189 -0.62 1.75 10.18
N LEU A 190 -0.01 1.20 9.13
CA LEU A 190 -0.72 0.57 8.03
C LEU A 190 -1.49 -0.68 8.48
N ALA A 191 -0.82 -1.60 9.20
CA ALA A 191 -1.42 -2.81 9.74
C ALA A 191 -2.62 -2.48 10.64
N LEU A 192 -2.46 -1.54 11.55
CA LEU A 192 -3.54 -1.11 12.45
C LEU A 192 -4.72 -0.54 11.67
N LEU A 193 -4.45 0.38 10.73
CA LEU A 193 -5.51 0.94 9.87
C LEU A 193 -6.24 -0.16 9.08
N MET A 194 -5.53 -1.14 8.53
CA MET A 194 -6.12 -2.26 7.81
C MET A 194 -6.96 -3.18 8.71
N THR A 195 -6.56 -3.38 9.97
CA THR A 195 -7.35 -4.19 10.92
C THR A 195 -8.64 -3.51 11.38
N PHE A 196 -8.69 -2.17 11.39
CA PHE A 196 -9.90 -1.44 11.78
C PHE A 196 -10.93 -1.35 10.67
N LEU A 197 -10.53 -1.54 9.42
CA LEU A 197 -11.49 -1.63 8.34
C LEU A 197 -12.08 -3.03 8.28
N PRO A 198 -13.40 -3.15 8.07
CA PRO A 198 -13.98 -4.44 7.75
C PRO A 198 -13.24 -4.95 6.52
N ALA A 199 -12.55 -6.09 6.67
CA ALA A 199 -12.06 -6.79 5.51
C ALA A 199 -13.26 -7.01 4.58
N PRO A 200 -13.12 -6.82 3.26
CA PRO A 200 -14.15 -7.29 2.35
C PRO A 200 -14.40 -8.75 2.74
N SER A 201 -15.60 -9.05 3.25
CA SER A 201 -15.90 -10.36 3.80
C SER A 201 -15.51 -11.41 2.78
N SER A 202 -14.99 -12.57 3.19
CA SER A 202 -14.55 -13.62 2.25
C SER A 202 -15.64 -13.98 1.23
N SER A 203 -16.91 -13.84 1.60
CA SER A 203 -18.05 -13.96 0.70
C SER A 203 -17.98 -12.98 -0.47
N PHE A 204 -17.58 -11.74 -0.25
CA PHE A 204 -17.61 -10.67 -1.25
C PHE A 204 -16.82 -11.00 -2.52
N CYS A 205 -15.58 -11.46 -2.37
CA CYS A 205 -14.72 -11.79 -3.51
C CYS A 205 -15.09 -13.14 -4.13
N THR A 206 -15.79 -14.01 -3.39
CA THR A 206 -16.29 -15.29 -3.91
C THR A 206 -17.68 -15.20 -4.53
N ASP A 207 -18.47 -14.19 -4.16
CA ASP A 207 -19.85 -13.96 -4.62
C ASP A 207 -19.87 -13.26 -5.99
N PHE A 208 -18.75 -12.66 -6.41
CA PHE A 208 -18.53 -12.15 -7.78
C PHE A 208 -18.30 -13.29 -8.77
N SER A 209 -19.26 -14.21 -8.87
CA SER A 209 -19.35 -15.12 -9.99
C SER A 209 -19.93 -14.37 -11.20
N PRO A 210 -19.44 -14.60 -12.43
CA PRO A 210 -20.18 -14.18 -13.60
C PRO A 210 -21.61 -14.73 -13.51
N PRO A 211 -22.64 -13.93 -13.86
CA PRO A 211 -24.01 -14.42 -13.83
C PRO A 211 -24.09 -15.71 -14.66
N PRO A 212 -24.84 -16.73 -14.21
CA PRO A 212 -24.85 -18.09 -14.79
C PRO A 212 -25.24 -18.15 -16.28
N LEU A 213 -25.67 -17.02 -16.84
CA LEU A 213 -25.92 -16.79 -18.26
C LEU A 213 -24.65 -16.82 -19.12
N LEU A 214 -23.48 -16.69 -18.49
CA LEU A 214 -22.15 -16.77 -19.10
C LEU A 214 -21.45 -18.10 -18.79
N ASP A 215 -22.07 -18.93 -17.95
CA ASP A 215 -21.63 -20.29 -17.72
C ASP A 215 -22.13 -21.15 -18.88
N LEU A 216 -21.50 -20.95 -20.04
CA LEU A 216 -21.46 -21.94 -21.10
C LEU A 216 -20.70 -23.14 -20.52
N SER A 217 -21.36 -23.89 -19.67
CA SER A 217 -20.81 -24.94 -18.81
C SER A 217 -20.09 -26.07 -19.57
N ASP A 218 -20.10 -26.03 -20.90
CA ASP A 218 -19.36 -26.91 -21.80
C ASP A 218 -18.24 -26.22 -22.62
N GLY A 219 -17.80 -25.02 -22.25
CA GLY A 219 -16.79 -24.29 -23.04
C GLY A 219 -17.31 -23.89 -24.42
N GLY A 220 -18.63 -23.63 -24.51
CA GLY A 220 -19.33 -23.29 -25.73
C GLY A 220 -18.75 -22.04 -26.38
N VAL A 221 -17.84 -22.23 -27.32
CA VAL A 221 -17.45 -21.19 -28.26
C VAL A 221 -18.73 -20.76 -28.97
N VAL A 222 -19.03 -19.47 -28.94
CA VAL A 222 -20.14 -18.89 -29.72
C VAL A 222 -19.77 -19.02 -31.20
N GLN A 223 -20.19 -20.11 -31.85
CA GLN A 223 -19.82 -20.42 -33.22
C GLN A 223 -20.91 -20.03 -34.21
N THR A 224 -22.18 -20.05 -33.80
CA THR A 224 -23.30 -19.76 -34.69
C THR A 224 -23.99 -18.44 -34.34
N SER A 225 -24.60 -17.81 -35.35
CA SER A 225 -25.42 -16.61 -35.16
C SER A 225 -26.64 -16.86 -34.27
N GLY A 226 -27.13 -18.11 -34.21
CA GLY A 226 -28.22 -18.52 -33.32
C GLY A 226 -27.82 -18.45 -31.84
N ASP A 227 -26.60 -18.87 -31.51
CA ASP A 227 -26.07 -18.82 -30.14
C ASP A 227 -25.98 -17.37 -29.64
N VAL A 228 -25.54 -16.45 -30.51
CA VAL A 228 -25.49 -15.01 -30.21
C VAL A 228 -26.88 -14.47 -29.88
N GLN A 229 -27.89 -14.86 -30.66
CA GLN A 229 -29.26 -14.39 -30.45
C GLN A 229 -29.85 -14.92 -29.14
N GLN A 230 -29.57 -16.18 -28.79
CA GLN A 230 -29.99 -16.75 -27.51
C GLN A 230 -29.32 -16.05 -26.33
N VAL A 231 -28.01 -15.73 -26.43
CA VAL A 231 -27.30 -14.93 -25.43
C VAL A 231 -27.91 -13.54 -25.30
N ALA A 232 -28.28 -12.89 -26.41
CA ALA A 232 -28.92 -11.58 -26.38
C ALA A 232 -30.28 -11.60 -25.65
N LEU A 233 -31.12 -12.59 -25.92
CA LEU A 233 -32.42 -12.76 -25.23
C LEU A 233 -32.23 -13.05 -23.73
N ASN A 234 -31.26 -13.89 -23.40
CA ASN A 234 -30.89 -14.22 -22.02
C ASN A 234 -30.39 -12.98 -21.25
N LEU A 235 -29.60 -12.11 -21.89
CA LEU A 235 -29.15 -10.85 -21.30
C LEU A 235 -30.31 -9.87 -21.08
N GLN A 236 -31.26 -9.82 -22.02
CA GLN A 236 -32.47 -9.00 -21.84
C GLN A 236 -33.33 -9.50 -20.69
N GLY A 237 -33.51 -10.82 -20.55
CA GLY A 237 -34.27 -11.43 -19.45
C GLY A 237 -33.65 -11.21 -18.07
N ASN A 238 -32.34 -10.95 -18.00
CA ASN A 238 -31.60 -10.83 -16.74
C ASN A 238 -31.00 -9.44 -16.49
N GLN A 239 -31.59 -8.40 -17.08
CA GLN A 239 -31.20 -7.01 -16.80
C GLN A 239 -31.26 -6.68 -15.30
N ASN A 240 -32.17 -7.31 -14.55
CA ASN A 240 -32.27 -7.13 -13.10
C ASN A 240 -31.02 -7.65 -12.36
N SER A 241 -30.50 -8.82 -12.75
CA SER A 241 -29.27 -9.39 -12.16
C SER A 241 -28.06 -8.50 -12.45
N VAL A 242 -27.97 -7.99 -13.68
CA VAL A 242 -26.89 -7.07 -14.07
C VAL A 242 -27.03 -5.72 -13.35
N GLY A 243 -28.26 -5.24 -13.18
CA GLY A 243 -28.57 -4.08 -12.36
C GLY A 243 -28.14 -4.25 -10.90
N SER A 244 -28.37 -5.43 -10.30
CA SER A 244 -27.89 -5.73 -8.95
C SER A 244 -26.37 -5.80 -8.86
N LEU A 245 -25.70 -6.37 -9.87
CA LEU A 245 -24.23 -6.41 -9.93
C LEU A 245 -23.64 -5.00 -10.05
N ARG A 246 -24.27 -4.12 -10.84
CA ARG A 246 -23.91 -2.70 -10.92
C ARG A 246 -24.06 -2.02 -9.56
N ALA A 247 -25.21 -2.15 -8.91
CA ALA A 247 -25.46 -1.53 -7.61
C ALA A 247 -24.49 -2.03 -6.53
N GLN A 248 -24.13 -3.32 -6.58
CA GLN A 248 -23.06 -3.87 -5.76
C GLN A 248 -21.75 -3.14 -6.05
N ILE A 249 -21.24 -3.20 -7.28
CA ILE A 249 -19.97 -2.55 -7.68
C ILE A 249 -19.90 -1.07 -7.27
N GLU A 250 -20.97 -0.30 -7.49
CA GLU A 250 -21.03 1.13 -7.13
C GLU A 250 -20.86 1.35 -5.62
N SER A 251 -21.38 0.45 -4.77
CA SER A 251 -21.23 0.55 -3.33
C SER A 251 -19.82 0.16 -2.83
N PHE A 252 -19.07 -0.64 -3.59
CA PHE A 252 -17.74 -1.10 -3.18
C PHE A 252 -16.58 -0.26 -3.69
N LEU A 253 -16.77 0.42 -4.82
CA LEU A 253 -15.72 1.25 -5.40
C LEU A 253 -15.13 2.25 -4.39
N PRO A 254 -15.93 2.96 -3.56
CA PRO A 254 -15.39 3.82 -2.50
C PRO A 254 -14.51 3.09 -1.48
N VAL A 255 -14.86 1.85 -1.12
CA VAL A 255 -14.10 1.04 -0.16
C VAL A 255 -12.73 0.69 -0.72
N PHE A 256 -12.65 0.28 -2.00
CA PHE A 256 -11.37 0.01 -2.66
C PHE A 256 -10.49 1.24 -2.75
N TYR A 257 -11.06 2.40 -3.08
CA TYR A 257 -10.32 3.67 -3.08
C TYR A 257 -9.78 4.04 -1.71
N LEU A 258 -10.61 3.87 -0.68
CA LEU A 258 -10.22 4.16 0.67
C LEU A 258 -9.09 3.22 1.11
N GLN A 259 -9.19 1.91 0.83
CA GLN A 259 -8.17 0.92 1.18
C GLN A 259 -6.86 1.09 0.39
N GLY A 260 -6.94 1.28 -0.93
CA GLY A 260 -5.76 1.31 -1.81
C GLY A 260 -5.05 2.66 -1.90
N MET A 261 -5.74 3.78 -1.63
CA MET A 261 -5.13 5.13 -1.73
C MET A 261 -5.14 5.89 -0.41
N PHE A 262 -6.25 5.86 0.33
CA PHE A 262 -6.41 6.70 1.51
C PHE A 262 -5.63 6.14 2.72
N LEU A 263 -5.73 4.84 3.02
CA LEU A 263 -5.02 4.26 4.17
C LEU A 263 -3.49 4.40 4.07
N PRO A 264 -2.85 4.10 2.92
CA PRO A 264 -1.40 4.24 2.79
C PRO A 264 -0.97 5.71 2.94
N LEU A 265 -1.80 6.66 2.51
CA LEU A 265 -1.55 8.09 2.67
C LEU A 265 -1.64 8.51 4.14
N VAL A 266 -2.64 8.02 4.89
CA VAL A 266 -2.74 8.28 6.34
C VAL A 266 -1.56 7.66 7.10
N ALA A 267 -1.18 6.41 6.80
CA ALA A 267 0.01 5.79 7.38
C ALA A 267 1.29 6.59 7.06
N PHE A 268 1.38 7.12 5.84
CA PHE A 268 2.49 7.97 5.41
C PHE A 268 2.54 9.32 6.15
N THR A 269 1.40 9.98 6.37
CA THR A 269 1.36 11.25 7.12
C THR A 269 1.72 11.06 8.60
N VAL A 270 1.24 9.97 9.23
CA VAL A 270 1.64 9.59 10.59
C VAL A 270 3.15 9.36 10.65
N THR A 271 3.70 8.64 9.67
CA THR A 271 5.14 8.36 9.57
C THR A 271 5.97 9.64 9.41
N ILE A 272 5.59 10.54 8.50
CA ILE A 272 6.28 11.83 8.32
C ILE A 272 6.22 12.68 9.60
N THR A 273 5.07 12.69 10.26
CA THR A 273 4.90 13.43 11.52
C THR A 273 5.85 12.88 12.58
N PHE A 274 5.94 11.55 12.72
CA PHE A 274 6.92 10.91 13.59
C PHE A 274 8.35 11.28 13.21
N ILE A 275 8.75 11.15 11.94
CA ILE A 275 10.10 11.50 11.45
C ILE A 275 10.45 12.94 11.82
N ARG A 276 9.51 13.88 11.70
CA ARG A 276 9.75 15.28 12.04
C ARG A 276 10.00 15.49 13.53
N GLN A 277 9.21 14.86 14.40
CA GLN A 277 9.37 14.96 15.85
C GLN A 277 10.62 14.24 16.36
N THR A 278 10.94 13.09 15.77
CA THR A 278 12.14 12.33 16.12
C THR A 278 13.40 12.99 15.54
N GLY A 279 13.31 13.62 14.39
CA GLY A 279 14.41 14.38 13.78
C GLY A 279 14.91 15.51 14.68
N SER A 280 13.99 16.31 15.24
CA SER A 280 14.37 17.38 16.18
C SER A 280 15.02 16.84 17.45
N LEU A 281 14.55 15.70 17.99
CA LEU A 281 15.18 15.03 19.13
C LEU A 281 16.62 14.59 18.85
N PHE A 282 16.93 14.19 17.61
CA PHE A 282 18.28 13.81 17.22
C PHE A 282 19.20 15.00 16.87
N GLY A 283 18.69 16.23 16.98
CA GLY A 283 19.40 17.44 16.56
C GLY A 283 19.48 17.58 15.04
N ALA A 284 18.58 16.95 14.29
CA ALA A 284 18.42 17.19 12.86
C ALA A 284 17.59 18.46 12.66
N ASP A 285 18.22 19.62 12.87
CA ASP A 285 17.56 20.89 12.61
C ASP A 285 17.66 21.20 11.12
N LEU A 286 16.54 21.09 10.40
CA LEU A 286 16.47 21.37 8.95
C LEU A 286 16.98 22.79 8.63
N ALA A 287 16.77 23.73 9.55
CA ALA A 287 17.27 25.09 9.43
C ALA A 287 18.81 25.15 9.44
N GLU A 288 19.46 24.27 10.19
CA GLU A 288 20.93 24.20 10.27
C GLU A 288 21.52 23.55 9.02
N ILE A 289 20.88 22.50 8.48
CA ILE A 289 21.27 21.89 7.20
C ILE A 289 21.15 22.91 6.07
N GLY A 290 20.03 23.65 6.01
CA GLY A 290 19.83 24.70 5.00
C GLY A 290 20.87 25.82 5.08
N ARG A 291 21.22 26.26 6.30
CA ARG A 291 22.29 27.26 6.51
C ARG A 291 23.67 26.73 6.17
N GLY A 292 23.95 25.46 6.43
CA GLY A 292 25.22 24.81 6.08
C GLY A 292 25.43 24.76 4.56
N LEU A 293 24.37 24.44 3.80
CA LEU A 293 24.43 24.36 2.34
C LEU A 293 24.63 25.74 1.69
N ILE A 294 23.97 26.79 2.21
CA ILE A 294 24.14 28.16 1.71
C ILE A 294 25.57 28.68 1.93
N LYS A 295 26.25 28.26 3.00
CA LYS A 295 27.65 28.66 3.24
C LYS A 295 28.67 27.99 2.31
N LEU A 296 28.25 26.96 1.58
CA LEU A 296 29.10 26.19 0.65
C LEU A 296 28.98 26.68 -0.81
N LEU A 297 27.92 27.44 -1.13
CA LEU A 297 27.74 28.15 -2.41
C LEU A 297 28.39 29.54 -2.34
#